data_AF-A0AB74CNB4-F1
#
_entry.id   AF-A0AB74CNB4-F1
#
_cell.length_a   1.000
_cell.length_b   1.000
_cell.length_c   1.000
_cell.angle_alpha   90.00
_cell.angle_beta   90.00
_cell.angle_gamma   90.00
#
_symmetry.space_group_name_H-M   'P 1'
#
loop_
_entity.id
_entity.type
_entity.pdbx_description
1 polymer ?
#
loop_
_entity_poly.entity_id
_entity_poly.type
_entity_poly.pdbx_seq_one_letter_code
_entity_poly.pdbx_strand_id
1 'polypeptide(L)'
;MSEHPSDLVAFDPSSLRTGKELKSSEASSIFEVELRGHRYFHDNGDPGFTRKGRDLNRSRCESMLTEISIRLGFQPHLNHFMNDIHAPNAILLEYLEDTEELNCVNYSGDRLQAAIVELRGIHSALIHHRDVYPKNSLIVRGPPERVVWIDFDVAMTFDSTKPMGYQADEHCNFEIELVKSFGRLLKEDQRQGLPPDTKYY
;
A
#
# COMPACT_ATOMS: atom_id res chain seq x y z
N MET A 1 34.66 -12.03 -0.95
CA MET A 1 33.83 -13.19 -0.56
C MET A 1 32.40 -12.83 -0.91
N SER A 2 31.82 -13.56 -1.85
CA SER A 2 30.46 -13.35 -2.34
C SER A 2 29.47 -13.99 -1.38
N GLU A 3 28.62 -13.18 -0.76
CA GLU A 3 27.46 -13.69 -0.03
C GLU A 3 26.41 -14.12 -1.06
N HIS A 4 26.12 -15.43 -1.09
CA HIS A 4 25.06 -16.01 -1.89
C HIS A 4 23.69 -15.65 -1.28
N PRO A 5 22.64 -15.43 -2.09
CA PRO A 5 21.30 -15.05 -1.64
C PRO A 5 20.49 -16.26 -1.12
N SER A 6 21.08 -17.07 -0.24
CA SER A 6 20.51 -18.33 0.24
C SER A 6 20.09 -18.32 1.71
N ASP A 7 20.27 -17.21 2.43
CA ASP A 7 19.77 -17.05 3.80
C ASP A 7 18.28 -16.66 3.78
N LEU A 8 17.46 -17.51 3.14
CA LEU A 8 16.01 -17.51 3.31
C LEU A 8 15.72 -17.99 4.73
N VAL A 9 15.48 -17.03 5.62
CA VAL A 9 15.06 -17.28 7.00
C VAL A 9 13.76 -18.09 6.95
N ALA A 10 13.83 -19.35 7.41
CA ALA A 10 12.64 -20.12 7.73
C ALA A 10 11.87 -19.36 8.82
N PHE A 11 10.81 -18.68 8.41
CA PHE A 11 9.93 -17.95 9.29
C PHE A 11 8.98 -18.95 9.96
N ASP A 12 9.01 -19.04 11.30
CA ASP A 12 8.04 -19.80 12.08
C ASP A 12 6.94 -18.85 12.58
N PRO A 13 5.70 -18.94 12.05
CA PRO A 13 4.59 -18.08 12.48
C PRO A 13 4.26 -18.19 13.98
N SER A 14 4.63 -19.29 14.64
CA SER A 14 4.42 -19.45 16.08
C SER A 14 5.35 -18.58 16.94
N SER A 15 6.40 -18.02 16.34
CA SER A 15 7.31 -17.06 16.99
C SER A 15 6.74 -15.64 17.09
N LEU A 16 5.61 -15.37 16.41
CA LEU A 16 4.96 -14.06 16.43
C LEU A 16 4.31 -13.75 17.77
N ARG A 17 4.55 -12.54 18.25
CA ARG A 17 3.84 -11.98 19.39
C ARG A 17 3.03 -10.79 18.93
N THR A 18 1.70 -10.92 18.98
CA THR A 18 0.75 -9.83 18.76
C THR A 18 0.92 -8.75 19.83
N GLY A 19 1.34 -7.58 19.40
CA GLY A 19 1.44 -6.38 20.20
C GLY A 19 0.14 -5.58 20.20
N LYS A 20 0.26 -4.26 20.14
CA LYS A 20 -0.87 -3.33 20.23
C LYS A 20 -1.70 -3.33 18.95
N GLU A 21 -3.03 -3.24 19.09
CA GLU A 21 -3.92 -2.91 17.97
C GLU A 21 -3.73 -1.43 17.59
N LEU A 22 -3.33 -1.20 16.34
CA LEU A 22 -3.06 0.14 15.82
C LEU A 22 -4.32 0.76 15.22
N LYS A 23 -5.14 -0.04 14.54
CA LYS A 23 -6.38 0.38 13.88
C LYS A 23 -7.33 -0.79 13.72
N SER A 24 -8.62 -0.55 13.84
CA SER A 24 -9.66 -1.55 13.59
C SER A 24 -10.84 -0.98 12.82
N SER A 25 -11.55 -1.87 12.14
CA SER A 25 -12.77 -1.61 11.38
C SER A 25 -13.67 -2.85 11.42
N GLU A 26 -14.87 -2.73 10.87
CA GLU A 26 -15.78 -3.88 10.70
C GLU A 26 -15.14 -5.00 9.86
N ALA A 27 -14.29 -4.63 8.89
CA ALA A 27 -13.73 -5.56 7.93
C ALA A 27 -12.34 -6.10 8.31
N SER A 28 -11.59 -5.41 9.19
CA SER A 28 -10.21 -5.79 9.49
C SER A 28 -9.66 -5.12 10.74
N SER A 29 -8.62 -5.73 11.32
CA SER A 29 -7.79 -5.14 12.37
C SER A 29 -6.30 -5.17 11.99
N ILE A 30 -5.57 -4.13 12.40
CA ILE A 30 -4.13 -3.98 12.18
C ILE A 30 -3.43 -4.00 13.53
N PHE A 31 -2.48 -4.92 13.68
CA PHE A 31 -1.71 -5.10 14.90
C PHE A 31 -0.23 -4.83 14.65
N GLU A 32 0.41 -4.21 15.62
CA GLU A 32 1.86 -4.27 15.78
C GLU A 32 2.27 -5.67 16.23
N VAL A 33 3.45 -6.13 15.83
CA VAL A 33 3.97 -7.44 16.21
C VAL A 33 5.45 -7.41 16.50
N GLU A 34 5.83 -8.19 17.49
CA GLU A 34 7.22 -8.43 17.80
C GLU A 34 7.76 -9.56 16.92
N LEU A 35 8.05 -9.20 15.67
CA LEU A 35 8.92 -9.96 14.78
C LEU A 35 9.85 -8.96 14.12
N ARG A 36 10.99 -8.65 14.76
CA ARG A 36 11.92 -7.63 14.24
C ARG A 36 11.25 -6.25 13.95
N GLY A 37 10.11 -5.95 14.59
CA GLY A 37 9.37 -4.69 14.41
C GLY A 37 8.57 -4.60 13.10
N HIS A 38 7.66 -5.54 12.85
CA HIS A 38 6.78 -5.51 11.67
C HIS A 38 5.30 -5.31 12.09
N ARG A 39 4.34 -5.25 11.15
CA ARG A 39 2.88 -5.21 11.45
C ARG A 39 2.17 -6.36 10.74
N TYR A 40 1.14 -6.93 11.36
CA TYR A 40 0.21 -7.81 10.63
C TYR A 40 -1.17 -7.19 10.50
N PHE A 41 -1.70 -7.32 9.30
CA PHE A 41 -3.11 -7.20 8.99
C PHE A 41 -3.81 -8.51 9.33
N HIS A 42 -4.99 -8.47 9.95
CA HIS A 42 -5.86 -9.63 10.12
C HIS A 42 -7.23 -9.36 9.48
N ASP A 43 -7.66 -10.29 8.62
CA ASP A 43 -8.99 -10.29 8.01
C ASP A 43 -10.02 -10.79 9.03
N ASN A 44 -11.08 -10.00 9.28
CA ASN A 44 -12.15 -10.35 10.20
C ASN A 44 -13.17 -11.34 9.59
N GLY A 45 -12.91 -11.84 8.37
CA GLY A 45 -13.69 -12.86 7.67
C GLY A 45 -14.27 -12.36 6.35
N ASP A 46 -14.75 -13.27 5.49
CA ASP A 46 -15.19 -12.94 4.13
C ASP A 46 -16.48 -12.07 4.10
N PRO A 47 -16.40 -10.79 3.70
CA PRO A 47 -17.57 -9.91 3.62
C PRO A 47 -18.40 -10.13 2.32
N GLY A 48 -17.96 -11.03 1.43
CA GLY A 48 -18.67 -11.39 0.21
C GLY A 48 -18.58 -10.32 -0.88
N PHE A 49 -19.60 -10.23 -1.74
CA PHE A 49 -19.62 -9.29 -2.86
C PHE A 49 -20.69 -8.21 -2.67
N THR A 50 -20.44 -7.01 -3.17
CA THR A 50 -21.50 -6.00 -3.36
C THR A 50 -22.53 -6.49 -4.38
N ARG A 51 -23.75 -5.91 -4.35
CA ARG A 51 -24.81 -6.17 -5.35
C ARG A 51 -24.39 -5.89 -6.80
N LYS A 52 -23.33 -5.11 -7.02
CA LYS A 52 -22.76 -4.81 -8.35
C LYS A 52 -21.59 -5.73 -8.72
N GLY A 53 -21.36 -6.80 -7.96
CA GLY A 53 -20.31 -7.79 -8.23
C GLY A 53 -18.90 -7.39 -7.80
N ARG A 54 -18.71 -6.27 -7.09
CA ARG A 54 -17.40 -5.95 -6.48
C ARG A 54 -17.13 -6.90 -5.31
N ASP A 55 -15.98 -7.56 -5.31
CA ASP A 55 -15.49 -8.32 -4.17
C ASP A 55 -15.21 -7.35 -3.01
N LEU A 56 -15.74 -7.63 -1.83
CA LEU A 56 -15.48 -6.87 -0.60
C LEU A 56 -14.35 -7.51 0.20
N ASN A 57 -13.91 -8.70 -0.18
CA ASN A 57 -12.88 -9.43 0.52
C ASN A 57 -11.51 -8.76 0.32
N ARG A 58 -11.11 -8.01 1.35
CA ARG A 58 -9.88 -7.21 1.39
C ARG A 58 -8.63 -8.10 1.29
N SER A 59 -8.65 -9.29 1.91
CA SER A 59 -7.51 -10.21 1.84
C SER A 59 -7.27 -10.73 0.44
N ARG A 60 -8.28 -10.82 -0.43
CA ARG A 60 -8.08 -11.19 -1.85
C ARG A 60 -7.41 -10.09 -2.67
N CYS A 61 -7.73 -8.82 -2.44
CA CYS A 61 -7.06 -7.70 -3.12
C CYS A 61 -5.59 -7.59 -2.69
N GLU A 62 -5.30 -7.72 -1.39
CA GLU A 62 -3.93 -7.64 -0.89
C GLU A 62 -3.10 -8.93 -1.09
N SER A 63 -3.74 -10.11 -1.14
CA SER A 63 -3.09 -11.36 -1.59
C SER A 63 -2.67 -11.26 -3.05
N MET A 64 -3.43 -10.53 -3.89
CA MET A 64 -3.07 -10.30 -5.28
C MET A 64 -1.86 -9.36 -5.42
N LEU A 65 -1.70 -8.38 -4.52
CA LEU A 65 -0.49 -7.55 -4.43
C LEU A 65 0.72 -8.36 -3.96
N THR A 66 0.50 -9.30 -3.03
CA THR A 66 1.50 -10.25 -2.58
C THR A 66 1.93 -11.16 -3.73
N GLU A 67 0.97 -11.73 -4.47
CA GLU A 67 1.22 -12.54 -5.66
C GLU A 67 1.96 -11.77 -6.76
N ILE A 68 1.64 -10.49 -6.99
CA ILE A 68 2.36 -9.65 -7.95
C ILE A 68 3.76 -9.29 -7.46
N SER A 69 3.92 -8.96 -6.18
CA SER A 69 5.25 -8.70 -5.59
C SER A 69 6.15 -9.93 -5.64
N ILE A 70 5.58 -11.13 -5.49
CA ILE A 70 6.23 -12.42 -5.70
C ILE A 70 6.58 -12.62 -7.18
N ARG A 71 5.61 -12.49 -8.09
CA ARG A 71 5.77 -12.71 -9.54
C ARG A 71 6.77 -11.74 -10.17
N LEU A 72 6.84 -10.51 -9.66
CA LEU A 72 7.78 -9.48 -10.11
C LEU A 72 9.12 -9.50 -9.36
N GLY A 73 9.30 -10.42 -8.39
CA GLY A 73 10.55 -10.60 -7.67
C GLY A 73 10.89 -9.52 -6.63
N PHE A 74 9.92 -8.69 -6.25
CA PHE A 74 10.10 -7.63 -5.25
C PHE A 74 10.13 -8.15 -3.81
N GLN A 75 9.60 -9.35 -3.55
CA GLN A 75 9.56 -9.96 -2.21
C GLN A 75 9.76 -11.50 -2.30
N PRO A 76 10.97 -12.00 -2.63
CA PRO A 76 11.20 -13.44 -2.86
C PRO A 76 10.93 -14.34 -1.64
N HIS A 77 10.92 -13.76 -0.44
CA HIS A 77 10.59 -14.48 0.79
C HIS A 77 9.11 -14.87 0.88
N LEU A 78 8.21 -14.25 0.10
CA LEU A 78 6.78 -14.57 0.10
C LEU A 78 6.42 -15.73 -0.85
N ASN A 79 7.36 -16.25 -1.64
CA ASN A 79 7.14 -17.34 -2.61
C ASN A 79 6.54 -18.62 -2.01
N HIS A 80 6.72 -18.85 -0.71
CA HIS A 80 6.20 -20.03 -0.02
C HIS A 80 4.67 -20.04 0.09
N PHE A 81 4.03 -18.87 0.07
CA PHE A 81 2.57 -18.74 0.15
C PHE A 81 1.86 -19.07 -1.16
N MET A 82 2.57 -19.12 -2.30
CA MET A 82 1.95 -19.36 -3.62
C MET A 82 1.27 -20.72 -3.77
N ASN A 83 1.66 -21.70 -2.94
CA ASN A 83 1.14 -23.07 -2.99
C ASN A 83 0.27 -23.43 -1.77
N ASP A 84 -0.03 -22.46 -0.90
CA ASP A 84 -0.87 -22.73 0.26
C ASP A 84 -2.32 -22.99 -0.15
N ILE A 85 -2.93 -24.00 0.49
CA ILE A 85 -4.30 -24.43 0.23
C ILE A 85 -5.32 -23.37 0.70
N HIS A 86 -4.94 -22.57 1.69
CA HIS A 86 -5.76 -21.52 2.26
C HIS A 86 -5.17 -20.16 1.91
N ALA A 87 -6.03 -19.22 1.50
CA ALA A 87 -5.61 -17.84 1.36
C ALA A 87 -5.10 -17.32 2.72
N PRO A 88 -4.04 -16.49 2.75
CA PRO A 88 -3.55 -15.93 3.99
C PRO A 88 -4.64 -15.06 4.63
N ASN A 89 -5.03 -15.38 5.86
CA ASN A 89 -5.96 -14.56 6.66
C ASN A 89 -5.29 -13.33 7.29
N ALA A 90 -4.00 -13.15 7.00
CA ALA A 90 -3.18 -12.08 7.53
C ALA A 90 -2.01 -11.77 6.59
N ILE A 91 -1.63 -10.50 6.49
CA ILE A 91 -0.49 -10.03 5.67
C ILE A 91 0.50 -9.32 6.58
N LEU A 92 1.78 -9.62 6.39
CA LEU A 92 2.88 -8.96 7.09
C LEU A 92 3.38 -7.76 6.29
N LEU A 93 3.42 -6.59 6.91
CA LEU A 93 3.88 -5.35 6.30
C LEU A 93 5.00 -4.71 7.12
N GLU A 94 5.82 -3.90 6.44
CA GLU A 94 6.80 -3.03 7.08
C GLU A 94 6.12 -2.14 8.14
N TYR A 95 6.75 -2.06 9.32
CA TYR A 95 6.37 -1.04 10.30
C TYR A 95 7.07 0.26 9.94
N LEU A 96 6.29 1.30 9.70
CA LEU A 96 6.80 2.63 9.41
C LEU A 96 6.67 3.45 10.70
N GLU A 97 7.80 3.72 11.35
CA GLU A 97 7.87 4.55 12.56
C GLU A 97 7.70 6.03 12.20
N ASP A 98 7.11 6.80 13.14
CA ASP A 98 6.97 8.26 13.07
C ASP A 98 6.44 8.79 11.73
N THR A 99 5.40 8.13 11.20
CA THR A 99 4.76 8.54 9.96
C THR A 99 3.68 9.59 10.14
N GLU A 100 3.59 10.50 9.18
CA GLU A 100 2.51 11.48 9.06
C GLU A 100 1.81 11.33 7.71
N GLU A 101 0.49 11.43 7.67
CA GLU A 101 -0.24 11.56 6.40
C GLU A 101 0.15 12.85 5.68
N LEU A 102 0.30 12.80 4.37
CA LEU A 102 0.55 13.97 3.55
C LEU A 102 -0.64 14.92 3.64
N ASN A 103 -0.39 16.16 4.02
CA ASN A 103 -1.39 17.20 4.18
C ASN A 103 -0.79 18.58 3.86
N CYS A 104 -1.59 19.64 4.01
CA CYS A 104 -1.16 20.99 3.63
C CYS A 104 -0.06 21.56 4.54
N VAL A 105 0.02 21.14 5.81
CA VAL A 105 1.05 21.62 6.75
C VAL A 105 2.41 21.03 6.39
N ASN A 106 2.46 19.73 6.09
CA ASN A 106 3.69 19.04 5.72
C ASN A 106 3.89 18.92 4.20
N TYR A 107 3.15 19.68 3.38
CA TYR A 107 3.34 19.68 1.94
C TYR A 107 4.73 20.21 1.54
N SER A 108 5.36 19.58 0.54
CA SER A 108 6.46 20.15 -0.23
C SER A 108 6.40 19.67 -1.68
N GLY A 109 7.02 20.42 -2.59
CA GLY A 109 7.13 20.01 -4.00
C GLY A 109 7.85 18.67 -4.15
N ASP A 110 8.89 18.45 -3.35
CA ASP A 110 9.69 17.22 -3.36
C ASP A 110 8.88 16.01 -2.86
N ARG A 111 8.06 16.17 -1.81
CA ARG A 111 7.16 15.12 -1.31
C ARG A 111 6.10 14.74 -2.33
N LEU A 112 5.50 15.74 -2.99
CA LEU A 112 4.54 15.47 -4.08
C LEU A 112 5.22 14.73 -5.25
N GLN A 113 6.43 15.15 -5.61
CA GLN A 113 7.18 14.50 -6.68
C GLN A 113 7.57 13.06 -6.31
N ALA A 114 7.95 12.81 -5.06
CA ALA A 114 8.19 11.47 -4.54
C ALA A 114 6.91 10.62 -4.61
N ALA A 115 5.76 11.14 -4.17
CA ALA A 115 4.47 10.44 -4.28
C ALA A 115 4.15 10.02 -5.72
N ILE A 116 4.40 10.90 -6.70
CA ILE A 116 4.20 10.61 -8.13
C ILE A 116 5.16 9.52 -8.63
N VAL A 117 6.42 9.54 -8.19
CA VAL A 117 7.42 8.52 -8.57
C VAL A 117 7.02 7.16 -8.02
N GLU A 118 6.64 7.08 -6.75
CA GLU A 118 6.18 5.84 -6.13
C GLU A 118 4.91 5.30 -6.79
N LEU A 119 3.95 6.17 -7.11
CA LEU A 119 2.73 5.76 -7.83
C LEU A 119 3.03 5.21 -9.23
N ARG A 120 4.01 5.78 -9.93
CA ARG A 120 4.50 5.21 -11.20
C ARG A 120 5.14 3.83 -11.01
N GLY A 121 5.81 3.60 -9.88
CA GLY A 121 6.30 2.29 -9.49
C GLY A 121 5.17 1.28 -9.33
N ILE A 122 4.10 1.66 -8.64
CA ILE A 122 2.87 0.86 -8.49
C ILE A 122 2.25 0.54 -9.86
N HIS A 123 2.11 1.53 -10.74
CA HIS A 123 1.61 1.33 -12.10
C HIS A 123 2.50 0.41 -12.94
N SER A 124 3.82 0.54 -12.80
CA SER A 124 4.81 -0.32 -13.48
C SER A 124 4.74 -1.77 -13.00
N ALA A 125 4.28 -1.99 -11.77
CA ALA A 125 3.95 -3.30 -11.22
C ALA A 125 2.56 -3.80 -11.65
N LEU A 126 1.92 -3.16 -12.63
CA LEU A 126 0.58 -3.49 -13.15
C LEU A 126 -0.52 -3.40 -12.08
N ILE A 127 -0.36 -2.49 -11.13
CA ILE A 127 -1.32 -2.20 -10.07
C ILE A 127 -1.94 -0.83 -10.31
N HIS A 128 -3.25 -0.73 -10.15
CA HIS A 128 -4.03 0.51 -10.16
C HIS A 128 -4.61 0.72 -8.76
N HIS A 129 -4.23 1.79 -8.07
CA HIS A 129 -4.46 1.91 -6.62
C HIS A 129 -5.92 2.23 -6.26
N ARG A 130 -6.57 3.10 -7.05
CA ARG A 130 -7.97 3.53 -7.01
C ARG A 130 -8.41 4.37 -5.81
N ASP A 131 -7.53 4.68 -4.85
CA ASP A 131 -7.80 5.58 -3.72
C ASP A 131 -6.58 6.50 -3.45
N VAL A 132 -6.09 7.18 -4.48
CA VAL A 132 -4.87 8.04 -4.42
C VAL A 132 -5.10 9.40 -3.75
N TYR A 133 -5.71 9.42 -2.55
CA TYR A 133 -5.91 10.64 -1.76
C TYR A 133 -4.75 10.87 -0.77
N PRO A 134 -4.53 12.12 -0.31
CA PRO A 134 -3.41 12.44 0.58
C PRO A 134 -3.34 11.60 1.87
N LYS A 135 -4.49 11.24 2.46
CA LYS A 135 -4.61 10.34 3.62
C LYS A 135 -3.92 8.97 3.44
N ASN A 136 -3.79 8.52 2.18
CA ASN A 136 -3.19 7.23 1.82
C ASN A 136 -1.73 7.37 1.39
N SER A 137 -1.14 8.56 1.60
CA SER A 137 0.26 8.85 1.33
C SER A 137 0.95 9.21 2.65
N LEU A 138 1.81 8.33 3.15
CA LEU A 138 2.53 8.52 4.40
C LEU A 138 3.93 9.08 4.15
N ILE A 139 4.31 10.08 4.93
CA ILE A 139 5.68 10.60 5.02
C ILE A 139 6.39 9.82 6.14
N VAL A 140 7.40 9.04 5.77
CA VAL A 140 8.27 8.32 6.70
C VAL A 140 9.50 9.19 6.96
N ARG A 141 9.62 9.70 8.18
CA ARG A 141 10.75 10.56 8.56
C ARG A 141 12.02 9.73 8.72
N GLY A 142 13.16 10.32 8.35
CA GLY A 142 14.48 9.70 8.47
C GLY A 142 15.41 10.14 7.35
N PRO A 143 16.70 9.76 7.39
CA PRO A 143 17.63 9.92 6.27
C PRO A 143 17.76 8.59 5.49
N PRO A 144 17.18 8.44 4.28
CA PRO A 144 16.39 9.43 3.54
C PRO A 144 14.91 9.43 3.95
N GLU A 145 14.24 10.57 3.75
CA GLU A 145 12.80 10.68 3.92
C GLU A 145 12.10 9.96 2.77
N ARG A 146 11.06 9.19 3.06
CA ARG A 146 10.28 8.46 2.05
C ARG A 146 8.83 8.92 2.04
N VAL A 147 8.20 8.82 0.89
CA VAL A 147 6.74 8.88 0.75
C VAL A 147 6.27 7.48 0.39
N VAL A 148 5.26 6.96 1.08
CA VAL A 148 4.77 5.58 0.88
C VAL A 148 3.27 5.60 0.67
N TRP A 149 2.80 4.93 -0.39
CA TRP A 149 1.36 4.71 -0.60
C TRP A 149 0.89 3.50 0.23
N ILE A 150 -0.27 3.65 0.87
CA ILE A 150 -0.91 2.63 1.70
C ILE A 150 -2.38 2.45 1.29
N ASP A 151 -3.05 1.46 1.88
CA ASP A 151 -4.50 1.22 1.71
C ASP A 151 -4.90 0.85 0.28
N PHE A 152 -4.46 -0.33 -0.15
CA PHE A 152 -4.76 -0.86 -1.48
C PHE A 152 -6.05 -1.69 -1.51
N ASP A 153 -6.97 -1.48 -0.57
CA ASP A 153 -8.16 -2.31 -0.37
C ASP A 153 -9.14 -2.30 -1.58
N VAL A 154 -9.08 -1.24 -2.40
CA VAL A 154 -9.84 -1.09 -3.65
C VAL A 154 -8.99 -1.21 -4.91
N ALA A 155 -7.70 -1.54 -4.76
CA ALA A 155 -6.78 -1.64 -5.87
C ALA A 155 -7.19 -2.74 -6.86
N MET A 156 -6.81 -2.57 -8.10
CA MET A 156 -6.99 -3.55 -9.17
C MET A 156 -5.66 -3.87 -9.80
N THR A 157 -5.57 -5.05 -10.41
CA THR A 157 -4.37 -5.45 -11.14
C THR A 157 -4.70 -5.63 -12.61
N PHE A 158 -3.72 -5.36 -13.44
CA PHE A 158 -3.81 -5.63 -14.87
C PHE A 158 -3.18 -6.98 -15.19
N ASP A 159 -3.77 -7.66 -16.16
CA ASP A 159 -3.28 -8.96 -16.63
C ASP A 159 -1.91 -8.79 -17.30
N SER A 160 -0.85 -9.29 -16.65
CA SER A 160 0.53 -9.25 -17.17
C SER A 160 0.73 -9.95 -18.52
N THR A 161 -0.19 -10.83 -18.92
CA THR A 161 -0.14 -11.51 -20.22
C THR A 161 -0.70 -10.67 -21.35
N LYS A 162 -1.36 -9.55 -21.02
CA LYS A 162 -1.89 -8.59 -21.98
C LYS A 162 -1.06 -7.31 -21.88
N PRO A 163 -0.68 -6.70 -23.03
CA PRO A 163 -0.12 -5.36 -23.00
C PRO A 163 -1.06 -4.45 -22.23
N MET A 164 -0.49 -3.53 -21.44
CA MET A 164 -1.25 -2.47 -20.81
C MET A 164 -2.03 -1.76 -21.92
N GLY A 165 -3.34 -2.01 -21.98
CA GLY A 165 -4.18 -1.50 -23.05
C GLY A 165 -4.31 0.01 -22.91
N TYR A 166 -4.70 0.69 -23.99
CA TYR A 166 -4.93 2.14 -23.98
C TYR A 166 -5.82 2.61 -22.80
N GLN A 167 -6.81 1.80 -22.40
CA GLN A 167 -7.64 2.07 -21.23
C GLN A 167 -6.87 2.01 -19.90
N ALA A 168 -5.93 1.07 -19.74
CA ALA A 168 -5.09 0.98 -18.54
C ALA A 168 -4.12 2.17 -18.45
N ASP A 169 -3.55 2.59 -19.58
CA ASP A 169 -2.71 3.80 -19.65
C ASP A 169 -3.51 5.07 -19.30
N GLU A 170 -4.74 5.20 -19.81
CA GLU A 170 -5.62 6.32 -19.45
C GLU A 170 -5.97 6.34 -17.96
N HIS A 171 -6.25 5.18 -17.35
CA HIS A 171 -6.53 5.07 -15.92
C HIS A 171 -5.31 5.44 -15.06
N CYS A 172 -4.12 4.92 -15.39
CA CYS A 172 -2.89 5.26 -14.67
C CYS A 172 -2.53 6.75 -14.82
N ASN A 173 -2.67 7.31 -16.03
CA ASN A 173 -2.48 8.74 -16.24
C ASN A 173 -3.49 9.57 -15.43
N PHE A 174 -4.73 9.10 -15.32
CA PHE A 174 -5.75 9.76 -14.52
C PHE A 174 -5.39 9.80 -13.03
N GLU A 175 -4.87 8.72 -12.43
CA GLU A 175 -4.40 8.76 -11.03
C GLU A 175 -3.27 9.76 -10.83
N ILE A 176 -2.33 9.84 -11.78
CA ILE A 176 -1.24 10.83 -11.72
C ILE A 176 -1.79 12.26 -11.78
N GLU A 177 -2.80 12.52 -12.61
CA GLU A 177 -3.45 13.83 -12.67
C GLU A 177 -4.26 14.14 -11.41
N LEU A 178 -4.91 13.15 -10.77
CA LEU A 178 -5.52 13.31 -9.46
C LEU A 178 -4.47 13.73 -8.41
N VAL A 179 -3.31 13.07 -8.40
CA VAL A 179 -2.22 13.40 -7.48
C VAL A 179 -1.71 14.83 -7.67
N LYS A 180 -1.48 15.23 -8.92
CA LYS A 180 -1.13 16.62 -9.24
C LYS A 180 -2.24 17.60 -8.84
N SER A 181 -3.50 17.20 -8.97
CA SER A 181 -4.65 18.03 -8.62
C SER A 181 -4.72 18.31 -7.13
N PHE A 182 -4.71 17.27 -6.29
CA PHE A 182 -4.67 17.50 -4.85
C PHE A 182 -3.39 18.24 -4.45
N GLY A 183 -2.25 17.97 -5.11
CA GLY A 183 -0.99 18.65 -4.81
C GLY A 183 -1.07 20.18 -4.99
N ARG A 184 -1.85 20.65 -5.98
CA ARG A 184 -2.13 22.09 -6.15
C ARG A 184 -2.99 22.65 -5.02
N LEU A 185 -3.98 21.88 -4.57
CA LEU A 185 -4.86 22.26 -3.46
C LEU A 185 -4.09 22.33 -2.14
N LEU A 186 -3.27 21.31 -1.82
CA LEU A 186 -2.41 21.29 -0.64
C LEU A 186 -1.46 22.48 -0.60
N LYS A 187 -0.84 22.81 -1.75
CA LYS A 187 0.04 23.97 -1.88
C LYS A 187 -0.66 25.28 -1.58
N GLU A 188 -1.90 25.44 -2.08
CA GLU A 188 -2.68 26.64 -1.86
C GLU A 188 -3.16 26.76 -0.41
N ASP A 189 -3.60 25.66 0.19
CA ASP A 189 -4.00 25.64 1.60
C ASP A 189 -2.80 25.91 2.53
N GLN A 190 -1.60 25.39 2.20
CA GLN A 190 -0.36 25.73 2.89
C GLN A 190 -0.05 27.23 2.80
N ARG A 191 -0.20 27.83 1.61
CA ARG A 191 0.01 29.26 1.39
C ARG A 191 -0.94 30.13 2.20
N GLN A 192 -2.16 29.65 2.43
CA GLN A 192 -3.17 30.32 3.27
C GLN A 192 -2.99 30.07 4.77
N GLY A 193 -2.11 29.13 5.17
CA GLY A 193 -1.91 28.76 6.57
C GLY A 193 -3.10 27.99 7.16
N LEU A 194 -3.84 27.26 6.33
CA LEU A 194 -4.98 26.45 6.79
C LEU A 194 -4.50 25.21 7.56
N PRO A 195 -5.28 24.72 8.54
CA PRO A 195 -5.00 23.44 9.16
C PRO A 195 -5.25 22.26 8.18
N PRO A 196 -4.74 21.05 8.50
CA PRO A 196 -5.03 19.83 7.74
C PRO A 196 -6.54 19.57 7.61
N ASP A 197 -6.92 18.82 6.57
CA ASP A 197 -8.28 18.31 6.34
C ASP A 197 -9.40 19.37 6.25
N THR A 198 -9.03 20.59 5.86
CA THR A 198 -10.00 21.68 5.69
C THR A 198 -10.88 21.53 4.45
N LYS A 199 -10.49 20.69 3.50
CA LYS A 199 -11.20 20.40 2.25
C LYS A 199 -11.07 18.93 1.91
N TYR A 200 -12.09 18.39 1.23
CA TYR A 200 -11.90 17.14 0.49
C TYR A 200 -11.04 17.45 -0.73
N TYR A 201 -9.88 16.80 -0.80
CA TYR A 201 -8.91 16.93 -1.87
C TYR A 201 -9.21 16.02 -3.05
#